data_AF-A0ABD4T4P6-F1
#
_entry.id   AF-A0ABD4T4P6-F1
#
_cell.length_a   1.000
_cell.length_b   1.000
_cell.length_c   1.000
_cell.angle_alpha   90.00
_cell.angle_beta   90.00
_cell.angle_gamma   90.00
#
_symmetry.space_group_name_H-M   'P 1'
#
loop_
_entity.id
_entity.type
_entity.pdbx_description
1 polymer ?
#
loop_
_entity_poly.entity_id
_entity_poly.type
_entity_poly.pdbx_seq_one_letter_code
_entity_poly.pdbx_strand_id
1 'polypeptide(L)'
;MNMGHRNGTPAIEIQLLRDGIVESRHFAEAVVCDERGRVLSTAGQASTSAFIRSALKPFQALAVSTTGAIERFSLGDRDLAIMCGSHQGTLDQVRQVFGILWRCDLSANDLQCPIPDGRNSALEYNCSGKHAGMLAVCKQRNWPLSSYMQVNHPVQQYILDHIADLLKIPAAELMTAHDDCGVPTLFLQLDQMAWLFAQLSSGESLSMERIVRAMIHHPEMVAGPGQFDTDLMRATGGELVSKTGAEGVQCVGRLGEGMGLAIKVRDGAQRAKYAAALHLLRELGWIDLSAAEQLADQYLVLSAHKRLDVIGDLAMV
;
A
#
# COMPACT_ATOMS: atom_id res chain seq x y z
N MET A 1 13.09 -27.91 25.14
CA MET A 1 13.08 -28.51 23.80
C MET A 1 11.81 -28.03 23.09
N ASN A 2 11.89 -26.89 22.40
CA ASN A 2 10.75 -26.36 21.63
C ASN A 2 10.76 -27.01 20.25
N MET A 3 9.83 -27.95 20.02
CA MET A 3 9.46 -28.35 18.67
C MET A 3 8.70 -27.19 18.03
N GLY A 4 9.43 -26.27 17.40
CA GLY A 4 8.85 -25.20 16.59
C GLY A 4 8.12 -25.81 15.40
N HIS A 5 6.85 -25.44 15.23
CA HIS A 5 6.06 -25.73 14.04
C HIS A 5 6.80 -25.27 12.78
N ARG A 6 7.43 -26.20 12.07
CA ARG A 6 7.87 -26.02 10.68
C ARG A 6 6.74 -26.45 9.75
N ASN A 7 5.68 -25.65 9.68
CA ASN A 7 4.64 -25.77 8.65
C ASN A 7 4.82 -24.64 7.63
N GLY A 8 5.98 -24.60 6.96
CA GLY A 8 6.15 -23.68 5.82
C GLY A 8 5.49 -24.29 4.59
N THR A 9 4.53 -23.59 3.99
CA THR A 9 4.01 -23.96 2.67
C THR A 9 5.05 -23.51 1.62
N PRO A 10 5.11 -24.15 0.44
CA PRO A 10 6.00 -23.67 -0.63
C PRO A 10 5.71 -22.21 -0.96
N ALA A 11 6.76 -21.41 -1.17
CA ALA A 11 6.61 -20.06 -1.72
C ALA A 11 6.17 -20.14 -3.19
N ILE A 12 5.49 -19.09 -3.66
CA ILE A 12 5.15 -18.96 -5.09
C ILE A 12 6.43 -18.70 -5.88
N GLU A 13 6.68 -19.49 -6.92
CA GLU A 13 7.76 -19.26 -7.87
C GLU A 13 7.23 -18.49 -9.08
N ILE A 14 7.98 -17.47 -9.51
CA ILE A 14 7.68 -16.71 -10.72
C ILE A 14 8.88 -16.83 -11.66
N GLN A 15 8.65 -17.37 -12.85
CA GLN A 15 9.66 -17.57 -13.88
C GLN A 15 9.53 -16.48 -14.93
N LEU A 16 10.62 -15.73 -15.15
CA LEU A 16 10.76 -14.94 -16.37
C LEU A 16 11.22 -15.88 -17.48
N LEU A 17 10.40 -16.02 -18.51
CA LEU A 17 10.72 -16.79 -19.71
C LEU A 17 11.18 -15.86 -20.83
N ARG A 18 12.19 -16.29 -21.59
CA ARG A 18 12.56 -15.74 -22.91
C ARG A 18 12.40 -16.82 -23.96
N ASP A 19 11.51 -16.60 -24.92
CA ASP A 19 11.19 -17.60 -25.96
C ASP A 19 10.89 -18.99 -25.37
N GLY A 20 10.20 -19.01 -24.23
CA GLY A 20 9.83 -20.24 -23.49
C GLY A 20 10.93 -20.83 -22.59
N ILE A 21 12.13 -20.26 -22.55
CA ILE A 21 13.25 -20.72 -21.72
C ILE A 21 13.35 -19.88 -20.46
N VAL A 22 13.50 -20.51 -19.30
CA VAL A 22 13.64 -19.81 -18.00
C VAL A 22 14.94 -18.99 -17.98
N GLU A 23 14.80 -17.66 -17.93
CA GLU A 23 15.90 -16.70 -17.81
C GLU A 23 16.19 -16.38 -16.34
N SER A 24 15.16 -16.18 -15.52
CA SER A 24 15.32 -15.92 -14.08
C SER A 24 14.12 -16.43 -13.28
N ARG A 25 14.35 -16.69 -11.99
CA ARG A 25 13.35 -17.14 -11.03
C ARG A 25 13.25 -16.15 -9.88
N HIS A 26 12.03 -15.81 -9.51
CA HIS A 26 11.70 -15.00 -8.36
C HIS A 26 10.85 -15.84 -7.40
N PHE A 27 10.88 -15.52 -6.11
CA PHE A 27 10.09 -16.22 -5.10
C PHE A 27 9.28 -15.22 -4.30
N ALA A 28 7.98 -15.46 -4.18
CA ALA A 28 7.05 -14.64 -3.44
C ALA A 28 6.40 -15.42 -2.30
N GLU A 29 6.25 -14.75 -1.17
CA GLU A 29 5.46 -15.23 -0.05
C GLU A 29 4.17 -14.43 0.03
N ALA A 30 3.08 -15.09 0.40
CA ALA A 30 1.76 -14.49 0.45
C ALA A 30 0.95 -15.00 1.64
N VAL A 31 0.12 -14.13 2.19
CA VAL A 31 -0.75 -14.42 3.32
C VAL A 31 -2.11 -13.78 3.09
N VAL A 32 -3.17 -14.54 3.35
CA VAL A 32 -4.54 -14.04 3.38
C VAL A 32 -5.05 -14.08 4.82
N CYS A 33 -5.60 -12.96 5.28
CA CYS A 33 -6.22 -12.84 6.61
C CYS A 33 -7.67 -12.37 6.48
N ASP A 34 -8.47 -12.69 7.50
CA ASP A 34 -9.77 -12.05 7.73
C ASP A 34 -9.66 -10.83 8.67
N GLU A 35 -10.78 -10.14 8.89
CA GLU A 35 -10.83 -8.92 9.70
C GLU A 35 -10.53 -9.17 11.18
N ARG A 36 -10.64 -10.41 11.62
CA ARG A 36 -10.34 -10.85 13.00
C ARG A 36 -8.86 -11.19 13.20
N GLY A 37 -8.06 -11.16 12.13
CA GLY A 37 -6.63 -11.47 12.16
C GLY A 37 -6.33 -12.96 12.07
N ARG A 38 -7.30 -13.80 11.66
CA ARG A 38 -7.04 -15.21 11.40
C ARG A 38 -6.39 -15.35 10.03
N VAL A 39 -5.26 -16.06 9.98
CA VAL A 39 -4.65 -16.47 8.72
C VAL A 39 -5.51 -17.56 8.09
N LEU A 40 -6.02 -17.31 6.89
CA LEU A 40 -6.89 -18.21 6.14
C LEU A 40 -6.07 -19.13 5.22
N SER A 41 -5.07 -18.56 4.55
CA SER A 41 -4.22 -19.28 3.63
C SER A 41 -2.85 -18.61 3.48
N THR A 42 -1.86 -19.41 3.07
CA THR A 42 -0.46 -18.98 2.97
C THR A 42 0.27 -19.65 1.81
N ALA A 43 1.20 -18.92 1.21
CA ALA A 43 2.29 -19.47 0.41
C ALA A 43 3.62 -18.97 1.01
N GLY A 44 4.46 -19.87 1.52
CA GLY A 44 5.67 -19.50 2.26
C GLY A 44 5.43 -19.41 3.76
N GLN A 45 5.89 -18.33 4.40
CA GLN A 45 5.78 -18.13 5.85
C GLN A 45 5.01 -16.86 6.18
N ALA A 46 3.95 -17.00 6.98
CA ALA A 46 3.15 -15.86 7.39
C ALA A 46 3.91 -14.83 8.24
N SER A 47 4.87 -15.32 9.03
CA SER A 47 5.74 -14.50 9.88
C SER A 47 6.90 -13.83 9.14
N THR A 48 6.99 -13.96 7.80
CA THR A 48 8.04 -13.29 7.03
C THR A 48 7.91 -11.78 7.20
N SER A 49 9.01 -11.17 7.67
CA SER A 49 9.04 -9.75 7.99
C SER A 49 9.62 -8.94 6.85
N ALA A 50 9.01 -7.79 6.57
CA ALA A 50 9.49 -6.84 5.58
C ALA A 50 9.06 -5.42 6.00
N PHE A 51 9.73 -4.42 5.42
CA PHE A 51 9.20 -3.05 5.52
C PHE A 51 7.93 -2.95 4.68
N ILE A 52 6.82 -2.48 5.26
CA ILE A 52 5.56 -2.29 4.54
C ILE A 52 5.65 -1.17 3.50
N ARG A 53 6.61 -0.23 3.68
CA ARG A 53 6.89 0.89 2.78
C ARG A 53 5.60 1.67 2.48
N SER A 54 5.38 2.05 1.22
CA SER A 54 4.23 2.83 0.78
C SER A 54 2.87 2.13 0.92
N ALA A 55 2.81 0.82 1.20
CA ALA A 55 1.54 0.16 1.47
C ALA A 55 0.90 0.63 2.80
N LEU A 56 1.67 1.31 3.68
CA LEU A 56 1.17 1.86 4.93
C LEU A 56 0.34 3.16 4.78
N LYS A 57 0.43 3.84 3.63
CA LYS A 57 -0.15 5.18 3.44
C LYS A 57 -1.66 5.30 3.74
N PRO A 58 -2.52 4.32 3.43
CA PRO A 58 -3.93 4.37 3.84
C PRO A 58 -4.11 4.49 5.36
N PHE A 59 -3.28 3.79 6.14
CA PHE A 59 -3.31 3.86 7.60
C PHE A 59 -2.72 5.18 8.13
N GLN A 60 -1.71 5.74 7.45
CA GLN A 60 -1.19 7.08 7.77
C GLN A 60 -2.26 8.16 7.53
N ALA A 61 -3.10 7.99 6.50
CA ALA A 61 -4.19 8.90 6.17
C ALA A 61 -5.32 8.89 7.21
N LEU A 62 -5.40 7.89 8.09
CA LEU A 62 -6.35 7.88 9.22
C LEU A 62 -6.14 9.08 10.14
N ALA A 63 -4.91 9.60 10.25
CA ALA A 63 -4.65 10.80 11.02
C ALA A 63 -5.42 12.02 10.47
N VAL A 64 -5.64 12.09 9.16
CA VAL A 64 -6.37 13.19 8.52
C VAL A 64 -7.88 13.06 8.80
N SER A 65 -8.43 11.86 8.70
CA SER A 65 -9.86 11.61 8.91
C SER A 65 -10.29 11.65 10.38
N THR A 66 -9.40 11.33 11.32
CA THR A 66 -9.73 11.24 12.74
C THR A 66 -9.47 12.52 13.54
N THR A 67 -8.80 13.52 12.95
CA THR A 67 -8.43 14.76 13.66
C THR A 67 -9.34 15.94 13.35
N GLY A 68 -10.32 15.78 12.46
CA GLY A 68 -11.17 16.86 11.96
C GLY A 68 -10.47 17.77 10.92
N ALA A 69 -9.30 17.36 10.43
CA ALA A 69 -8.56 18.11 9.41
C ALA A 69 -9.34 18.20 8.09
N ILE A 70 -10.09 17.14 7.75
CA ILE A 70 -10.94 17.13 6.58
C ILE A 70 -11.97 18.26 6.63
N GLU A 71 -12.72 18.34 7.73
CA GLU A 71 -13.81 19.31 7.90
C GLU A 71 -13.27 20.73 7.98
N ARG A 72 -12.21 20.97 8.76
CA ARG A 72 -11.62 22.31 8.90
C ARG A 72 -11.10 22.88 7.59
N PHE A 73 -10.41 22.06 6.79
CA PHE A 73 -9.76 22.53 5.56
C PHE A 73 -10.57 22.20 4.30
N SER A 74 -11.80 21.70 4.45
CA SER A 74 -12.67 21.33 3.34
C SER A 74 -11.96 20.39 2.34
N LEU A 75 -11.33 19.35 2.87
CA LEU A 75 -10.64 18.33 2.06
C LEU A 75 -11.65 17.30 1.54
N GLY A 76 -11.47 16.89 0.30
CA GLY A 76 -12.35 15.94 -0.38
C GLY A 76 -11.75 14.54 -0.51
N ASP A 77 -12.51 13.64 -1.14
CA ASP A 77 -12.06 12.27 -1.41
C ASP A 77 -10.80 12.24 -2.29
N ARG A 78 -10.70 13.13 -3.27
CA ARG A 78 -9.51 13.27 -4.11
C ARG A 78 -8.26 13.68 -3.32
N ASP A 79 -8.43 14.46 -2.24
CA ASP A 79 -7.35 14.82 -1.32
C ASP A 79 -6.90 13.60 -0.49
N LEU A 80 -7.84 12.82 0.02
CA LEU A 80 -7.52 11.58 0.74
C LEU A 80 -6.83 10.55 -0.17
N ALA A 81 -7.29 10.42 -1.42
CA ALA A 81 -6.71 9.48 -2.37
C ALA A 81 -5.23 9.79 -2.67
N ILE A 82 -4.88 11.07 -2.89
CA ILE A 82 -3.49 11.46 -3.13
C ILE A 82 -2.63 11.32 -1.87
N MET A 83 -3.20 11.48 -0.67
CA MET A 83 -2.52 11.20 0.61
C MET A 83 -2.18 9.71 0.77
N CYS A 84 -3.03 8.83 0.25
CA CYS A 84 -2.78 7.39 0.21
C CYS A 84 -1.80 6.98 -0.91
N GLY A 85 -1.47 7.89 -1.83
CA GLY A 85 -0.84 7.56 -3.10
C GLY A 85 0.68 7.47 -3.10
N SER A 86 1.21 6.66 -4.03
CA SER A 86 2.59 6.69 -4.53
C SER A 86 2.58 7.24 -5.95
N HIS A 87 2.22 8.51 -6.09
CA HIS A 87 1.85 9.09 -7.37
C HIS A 87 3.06 9.34 -8.30
N GLN A 88 2.80 9.49 -9.60
CA GLN A 88 3.85 9.71 -10.62
C GLN A 88 4.31 11.17 -10.74
N GLY A 89 3.63 12.10 -10.06
CA GLY A 89 3.97 13.52 -10.16
C GLY A 89 3.44 14.13 -11.46
N THR A 90 2.29 13.64 -11.96
CA THR A 90 1.60 14.27 -13.08
C THR A 90 1.14 15.67 -12.68
N LEU A 91 0.94 16.55 -13.66
CA LEU A 91 0.47 17.92 -13.40
C LEU A 91 -0.82 17.95 -12.57
N ASP A 92 -1.72 17.00 -12.82
CA ASP A 92 -2.98 16.88 -12.10
C ASP A 92 -2.79 16.48 -10.63
N GLN A 93 -1.93 15.49 -10.36
CA GLN A 93 -1.55 15.08 -9.01
C GLN A 93 -0.84 16.21 -8.24
N VAL A 94 0.11 16.88 -8.90
CA VAL A 94 0.84 18.04 -8.35
C VAL A 94 -0.13 19.16 -7.95
N ARG A 95 -1.10 19.48 -8.81
CA ARG A 95 -2.16 20.46 -8.51
C ARG A 95 -3.01 20.05 -7.32
N GLN A 96 -3.31 18.76 -7.17
CA GLN A 96 -4.07 18.26 -6.03
C GLN A 96 -3.30 18.47 -4.72
N VAL A 97 -2.01 18.10 -4.68
CA VAL A 97 -1.16 18.29 -3.50
C VAL A 97 -1.01 19.78 -3.16
N PHE A 98 -0.77 20.62 -4.16
CA PHE A 98 -0.74 22.08 -3.97
C PHE A 98 -2.06 22.61 -3.38
N GLY A 99 -3.20 22.14 -3.88
CA GLY A 99 -4.52 22.55 -3.39
C GLY A 99 -4.77 22.16 -1.92
N ILE A 100 -4.22 21.04 -1.44
CA ILE A 100 -4.23 20.67 -0.02
C ILE A 100 -3.46 21.70 0.80
N LEU A 101 -2.20 21.97 0.42
CA LEU A 101 -1.34 22.92 1.13
C LEU A 101 -1.96 24.32 1.17
N TRP A 102 -2.48 24.78 0.03
CA TRP A 102 -3.13 26.09 -0.08
C TRP A 102 -4.30 26.25 0.90
N ARG A 103 -5.19 25.26 1.01
CA ARG A 103 -6.32 25.29 1.98
C ARG A 103 -5.87 25.24 3.44
N CYS A 104 -4.66 24.75 3.69
CA CYS A 104 -4.05 24.71 5.02
C CYS A 104 -3.22 25.97 5.34
N ASP A 105 -3.20 26.98 4.47
CA ASP A 105 -2.32 28.15 4.56
C ASP A 105 -0.85 27.73 4.70
N LEU A 106 -0.43 26.87 3.76
CA LEU A 106 0.91 26.33 3.60
C LEU A 106 1.40 26.51 2.17
N SER A 107 2.72 26.50 2.02
CA SER A 107 3.43 26.57 0.75
C SER A 107 4.07 25.24 0.38
N ALA A 108 4.52 25.10 -0.86
CA ALA A 108 5.29 23.94 -1.30
C ALA A 108 6.63 23.78 -0.53
N ASN A 109 7.16 24.85 0.06
CA ASN A 109 8.42 24.82 0.82
C ASN A 109 8.25 24.19 2.21
N ASP A 110 7.02 24.01 2.68
CA ASP A 110 6.72 23.30 3.93
C ASP A 110 6.85 21.77 3.75
N LEU A 111 6.82 21.28 2.51
CA LEU A 111 7.14 19.89 2.20
C LEU A 111 8.63 19.63 2.44
N GLN A 112 8.91 18.55 3.17
CA GLN A 112 10.27 18.13 3.52
C GLN A 112 10.66 16.81 2.83
N CYS A 113 9.76 16.23 2.02
CA CYS A 113 10.14 15.15 1.13
C CYS A 113 11.13 15.65 0.07
N PRO A 114 12.00 14.78 -0.46
CA PRO A 114 12.97 15.16 -1.48
C PRO A 114 12.32 15.72 -2.74
N ILE A 115 13.12 16.42 -3.55
CA ILE A 115 12.76 16.70 -4.95
C ILE A 115 13.24 15.50 -5.78
N PRO A 116 12.39 14.87 -6.62
CA PRO A 116 12.83 13.75 -7.45
C PRO A 116 13.91 14.17 -8.45
N ASP A 117 14.75 13.21 -8.85
CA ASP A 117 15.75 13.45 -9.89
C ASP A 117 15.11 13.94 -11.20
N GLY A 118 15.69 15.00 -11.77
CA GLY A 118 15.18 15.63 -13.00
C GLY A 118 13.90 16.44 -12.83
N ARG A 119 13.43 16.67 -11.60
CA ARG A 119 12.26 17.49 -11.28
C ARG A 119 12.65 18.78 -10.56
N ASN A 120 11.69 19.69 -10.41
CA ASN A 120 11.94 21.04 -9.87
C ASN A 120 11.21 21.31 -8.55
N SER A 121 10.31 20.42 -8.11
CA SER A 121 9.52 20.62 -6.90
C SER A 121 9.31 19.35 -6.08
N ALA A 122 9.28 19.50 -4.76
CA ALA A 122 8.89 18.45 -3.82
C ALA A 122 7.44 17.98 -4.06
N LEU A 123 6.59 18.81 -4.68
CA LEU A 123 5.23 18.41 -5.08
C LEU A 123 5.24 17.24 -6.07
N GLU A 124 6.30 17.10 -6.86
CA GLU A 124 6.44 16.03 -7.85
C GLU A 124 6.92 14.71 -7.22
N TYR A 125 7.29 14.71 -5.94
CA TYR A 125 7.72 13.52 -5.23
C TYR A 125 6.55 12.60 -4.94
N ASN A 126 6.71 11.29 -5.16
CA ASN A 126 5.64 10.29 -5.07
C ASN A 126 4.96 10.17 -3.69
N CYS A 127 5.55 10.79 -2.67
CA CYS A 127 5.03 10.86 -1.32
C CYS A 127 4.49 12.25 -0.93
N SER A 128 4.53 13.25 -1.81
CA SER A 128 4.18 14.62 -1.44
C SER A 128 2.74 14.74 -0.92
N GLY A 129 1.82 13.92 -1.43
CA GLY A 129 0.46 13.77 -0.89
C GLY A 129 0.42 13.36 0.59
N LYS A 130 1.14 12.30 1.01
CA LYS A 130 1.16 11.88 2.44
C LYS A 130 1.76 12.97 3.33
N HIS A 131 2.77 13.69 2.83
CA HIS A 131 3.39 14.80 3.56
C HIS A 131 2.42 15.98 3.71
N ALA A 132 1.67 16.33 2.66
CA ALA A 132 0.63 17.35 2.75
C ALA A 132 -0.47 16.95 3.75
N GLY A 133 -0.84 15.67 3.81
CA GLY A 133 -1.75 15.14 4.84
C GLY A 133 -1.21 15.31 6.26
N MET A 134 0.05 14.93 6.51
CA MET A 134 0.69 15.13 7.82
C MET A 134 0.74 16.61 8.23
N LEU A 135 1.08 17.49 7.29
CA LEU A 135 1.10 18.94 7.52
C LEU A 135 -0.30 19.51 7.81
N ALA A 136 -1.33 19.03 7.11
CA ALA A 136 -2.72 19.39 7.40
C ALA A 136 -3.11 19.00 8.83
N VAL A 137 -2.73 17.80 9.29
CA VAL A 137 -2.94 17.38 10.68
C VAL A 137 -2.17 18.28 11.65
N CYS A 138 -0.92 18.63 11.34
CA CYS A 138 -0.12 19.53 12.17
C CYS A 138 -0.78 20.92 12.30
N LYS A 139 -1.27 21.49 11.19
CA LYS A 139 -2.05 22.74 11.21
C LYS A 139 -3.35 22.61 12.00
N GLN A 140 -4.06 21.48 11.86
CA GLN A 140 -5.29 21.22 12.60
C GLN A 140 -5.06 21.18 14.12
N ARG A 141 -4.00 20.50 14.55
CA ARG A 141 -3.66 20.27 15.96
C ARG A 141 -2.73 21.32 16.57
N ASN A 142 -2.31 22.31 15.78
CA ASN A 142 -1.32 23.32 16.17
C ASN A 142 0.03 22.69 16.60
N TRP A 143 0.46 21.65 15.90
CA TRP A 143 1.76 20.99 16.09
C TRP A 143 2.85 21.60 15.21
N PRO A 144 4.14 21.44 15.58
CA PRO A 144 5.25 21.96 14.79
C PRO A 144 5.23 21.51 13.32
N LEU A 145 5.44 22.45 12.40
CA LEU A 145 5.50 22.16 10.96
C LEU A 145 6.91 21.83 10.48
N SER A 146 7.94 22.23 11.22
CA SER A 146 9.34 22.09 10.80
C SER A 146 9.96 20.74 11.17
N SER A 147 9.32 19.94 12.01
CA SER A 147 9.87 18.68 12.52
C SER A 147 8.94 17.48 12.32
N TYR A 148 7.90 17.60 11.48
CA TYR A 148 6.88 16.55 11.34
C TYR A 148 7.41 15.19 10.87
N MET A 149 8.59 15.13 10.25
CA MET A 149 9.21 13.88 9.83
C MET A 149 9.90 13.12 10.96
N GLN A 150 10.19 13.78 12.09
CA GLN A 150 10.90 13.15 13.20
C GLN A 150 10.01 12.12 13.89
N VAL A 151 10.57 10.95 14.22
CA VAL A 151 9.79 9.84 14.82
C VAL A 151 9.07 10.26 16.11
N ASN A 152 9.67 11.14 16.92
CA ASN A 152 9.08 11.64 18.17
C ASN A 152 8.10 12.80 17.97
N HIS A 153 7.87 13.25 16.73
CA HIS A 153 6.92 14.31 16.46
C HIS A 153 5.48 13.84 16.77
N PRO A 154 4.62 14.69 17.35
CA PRO A 154 3.25 14.32 17.69
C PRO A 154 2.46 13.66 16.56
N VAL A 155 2.62 14.11 15.30
CA VAL A 155 1.94 13.48 14.16
C VAL A 155 2.42 12.05 13.87
N GLN A 156 3.71 11.78 14.06
CA GLN A 156 4.26 10.44 13.83
C GLN A 156 3.84 9.50 14.94
N GLN A 157 3.91 9.96 16.20
CA GLN A 157 3.40 9.20 17.35
C GLN A 157 1.91 8.89 17.19
N TYR A 158 1.10 9.89 16.80
CA TYR A 158 -0.33 9.70 16.56
C TYR A 158 -0.62 8.65 15.48
N ILE A 159 0.13 8.66 14.38
CA ILE A 159 0.02 7.65 13.32
C ILE A 159 0.44 6.25 13.84
N LEU A 160 1.53 6.17 14.60
CA LEU A 160 2.02 4.91 15.17
C LEU A 160 1.01 4.32 16.16
N ASP A 161 0.41 5.14 17.01
CA ASP A 161 -0.62 4.72 17.97
C ASP A 161 -1.83 4.11 17.26
N HIS A 162 -2.32 4.75 16.19
CA HIS A 162 -3.43 4.20 15.39
C HIS A 162 -3.08 2.84 14.77
N ILE A 163 -1.86 2.69 14.23
CA ILE A 163 -1.43 1.42 13.63
C ILE A 163 -1.23 0.35 14.72
N ALA A 164 -0.70 0.73 15.88
CA ALA A 164 -0.54 -0.12 17.05
C ALA A 164 -1.90 -0.65 17.55
N ASP A 165 -2.91 0.22 17.63
CA ASP A 165 -4.28 -0.14 18.02
C ASP A 165 -4.90 -1.14 17.03
N LEU A 166 -4.75 -0.89 15.72
CA LEU A 166 -5.23 -1.83 14.68
C LEU A 166 -4.54 -3.19 14.76
N LEU A 167 -3.23 -3.20 15.04
CA LEU A 167 -2.46 -4.43 15.20
C LEU A 167 -2.59 -5.07 16.58
N LYS A 168 -3.23 -4.41 17.54
CA LYS A 168 -3.29 -4.82 18.95
C LYS A 168 -1.90 -5.13 19.53
N ILE A 169 -0.90 -4.35 19.12
CA ILE A 169 0.50 -4.44 19.58
C ILE A 169 0.85 -3.10 20.23
N PRO A 170 1.51 -3.06 21.40
CA PRO A 170 1.95 -1.80 21.98
C PRO A 170 2.82 -1.00 21.00
N ALA A 171 2.58 0.31 20.87
CA ALA A 171 3.33 1.16 19.93
C ALA A 171 4.86 1.10 20.13
N ALA A 172 5.31 0.89 21.38
CA ALA A 172 6.73 0.73 21.71
C ALA A 172 7.39 -0.54 21.12
N GLU A 173 6.60 -1.54 20.72
CA GLU A 173 7.08 -2.77 20.09
C GLU A 173 7.12 -2.67 18.55
N LEU A 174 6.51 -1.63 17.97
CA LEU A 174 6.56 -1.41 16.52
C LEU A 174 7.97 -0.96 16.10
N MET A 175 8.61 -1.76 15.25
CA MET A 175 9.92 -1.44 14.70
C MET A 175 9.80 -0.41 13.58
N THR A 176 10.33 0.80 13.82
CA THR A 176 10.36 1.90 12.85
C THR A 176 11.72 2.03 12.18
N ALA A 177 11.75 2.42 10.91
CA ALA A 177 12.96 2.84 10.19
C ALA A 177 12.69 4.07 9.32
N HIS A 178 13.74 4.75 8.85
CA HIS A 178 13.60 5.85 7.89
C HIS A 178 13.24 5.33 6.49
N ASP A 179 12.24 5.95 5.87
CA ASP A 179 11.87 5.74 4.46
C ASP A 179 12.58 6.77 3.56
N ASP A 180 12.61 6.56 2.25
CA ASP A 180 13.36 7.40 1.29
C ASP A 180 12.82 8.84 1.23
N CYS A 181 11.56 9.01 1.60
CA CYS A 181 10.90 10.31 1.72
C CYS A 181 11.20 11.05 3.03
N GLY A 182 11.88 10.41 3.98
CA GLY A 182 12.30 10.98 5.27
C GLY A 182 11.44 10.58 6.48
N VAL A 183 10.15 10.25 6.31
CA VAL A 183 9.26 9.85 7.42
C VAL A 183 9.46 8.38 7.84
N PRO A 184 9.03 7.97 9.04
CA PRO A 184 9.09 6.58 9.48
C PRO A 184 8.26 5.62 8.61
N THR A 185 8.79 4.42 8.40
CA THR A 185 8.09 3.22 7.92
C THR A 185 8.20 2.09 8.96
N LEU A 186 7.37 1.06 8.84
CA LEU A 186 7.29 -0.05 9.79
C LEU A 186 7.85 -1.34 9.22
N PHE A 187 8.54 -2.10 10.06
CA PHE A 187 8.94 -3.48 9.79
C PHE A 187 7.89 -4.41 10.39
N LEU A 188 7.08 -5.03 9.52
CA LEU A 188 5.92 -5.84 9.90
C LEU A 188 6.03 -7.25 9.32
N GLN A 189 5.33 -8.20 9.94
CA GLN A 189 5.11 -9.53 9.39
C GLN A 189 4.02 -9.51 8.31
N LEU A 190 4.02 -10.47 7.39
CA LEU A 190 3.05 -10.50 6.30
C LEU A 190 1.61 -10.71 6.79
N ASP A 191 1.40 -11.51 7.82
CA ASP A 191 0.09 -11.65 8.46
C ASP A 191 -0.43 -10.33 9.04
N GLN A 192 0.43 -9.52 9.66
CA GLN A 192 0.11 -8.18 10.14
C GLN A 192 -0.27 -7.24 8.98
N MET A 193 0.47 -7.28 7.87
CA MET A 193 0.14 -6.50 6.68
C MET A 193 -1.19 -6.94 6.06
N ALA A 194 -1.43 -8.25 5.95
CA ALA A 194 -2.68 -8.80 5.43
C ALA A 194 -3.86 -8.43 6.32
N TRP A 195 -3.70 -8.53 7.64
CA TRP A 195 -4.74 -8.17 8.60
C TRP A 195 -5.06 -6.68 8.60
N LEU A 196 -4.07 -5.79 8.44
CA LEU A 196 -4.32 -4.36 8.24
C LEU A 196 -5.23 -4.12 7.02
N PHE A 197 -4.98 -4.80 5.90
CA PHE A 197 -5.81 -4.68 4.70
C PHE A 197 -7.18 -5.34 4.83
N ALA A 198 -7.29 -6.39 5.65
CA ALA A 198 -8.56 -7.03 6.01
C ALA A 198 -9.44 -6.09 6.84
N GLN A 199 -8.85 -5.40 7.83
CA GLN A 199 -9.54 -4.36 8.60
C GLN A 199 -9.92 -3.16 7.73
N LEU A 200 -9.02 -2.75 6.81
CA LEU A 200 -9.28 -1.66 5.86
C LEU A 200 -10.49 -1.96 4.96
N SER A 201 -10.69 -3.22 4.57
CA SER A 201 -11.78 -3.66 3.68
C SER A 201 -13.06 -4.14 4.40
N SER A 202 -13.04 -4.22 5.74
CA SER A 202 -14.14 -4.75 6.56
C SER A 202 -15.42 -3.91 6.57
N GLY A 203 -15.31 -2.59 6.37
CA GLY A 203 -16.43 -1.65 6.52
C GLY A 203 -16.82 -1.33 7.97
N GLU A 204 -16.07 -1.78 8.98
CA GLU A 204 -16.41 -1.55 10.39
C GLU A 204 -16.06 -0.15 10.91
N SER A 205 -15.18 0.58 10.21
CA SER A 205 -14.80 1.96 10.59
C SER A 205 -15.09 2.96 9.47
N LEU A 206 -15.88 3.98 9.80
CA LEU A 206 -16.24 5.07 8.89
C LEU A 206 -15.02 5.80 8.32
N SER A 207 -13.96 5.94 9.12
CA SER A 207 -12.71 6.57 8.71
C SER A 207 -11.97 5.73 7.66
N MET A 208 -11.93 4.41 7.83
CA MET A 208 -11.33 3.49 6.86
C MET A 208 -12.19 3.39 5.60
N GLU A 209 -13.51 3.29 5.75
CA GLU A 209 -14.46 3.27 4.62
C GLU A 209 -14.30 4.53 3.74
N ARG A 210 -14.19 5.71 4.35
CA ARG A 210 -13.96 6.96 3.61
C ARG A 210 -12.63 6.96 2.85
N ILE A 211 -11.57 6.41 3.46
CA ILE A 211 -10.26 6.28 2.82
C ILE A 211 -10.32 5.31 1.64
N VAL A 212 -10.94 4.14 1.82
CA VAL A 212 -11.08 3.16 0.75
C VAL A 212 -11.91 3.73 -0.39
N ARG A 213 -13.06 4.34 -0.08
CA ARG A 213 -13.90 5.02 -1.08
C ARG A 213 -13.11 6.04 -1.89
N ALA A 214 -12.31 6.86 -1.22
CA ALA A 214 -11.44 7.82 -1.88
C ALA A 214 -10.45 7.13 -2.83
N MET A 215 -9.79 6.05 -2.39
CA MET A 215 -8.84 5.31 -3.21
C MET A 215 -9.49 4.66 -4.45
N ILE A 216 -10.64 3.98 -4.30
CA ILE A 216 -11.28 3.26 -5.40
C ILE A 216 -11.99 4.18 -6.39
N HIS A 217 -12.48 5.36 -5.95
CA HIS A 217 -13.09 6.36 -6.84
C HIS A 217 -12.05 7.26 -7.53
N HIS A 218 -10.87 7.43 -6.93
CA HIS A 218 -9.78 8.23 -7.50
C HIS A 218 -8.47 7.44 -7.59
N PRO A 219 -8.46 6.27 -8.24
CA PRO A 219 -7.29 5.40 -8.29
C PRO A 219 -6.09 6.06 -9.01
N GLU A 220 -6.35 6.97 -9.95
CA GLU A 220 -5.32 7.79 -10.59
C GLU A 220 -4.62 8.77 -9.63
N MET A 221 -5.22 9.13 -8.50
CA MET A 221 -4.52 9.88 -7.45
C MET A 221 -3.64 8.95 -6.60
N VAL A 222 -3.98 7.66 -6.50
CA VAL A 222 -3.24 6.69 -5.69
C VAL A 222 -1.93 6.29 -6.39
N ALA A 223 -1.97 5.74 -7.60
CA ALA A 223 -0.76 5.32 -8.30
C ALA A 223 -0.54 6.07 -9.62
N GLY A 224 -1.61 6.54 -10.25
CA GLY A 224 -1.55 7.19 -11.57
C GLY A 224 -1.86 6.23 -12.72
N PRO A 225 -2.03 6.75 -13.94
CA PRO A 225 -2.40 5.95 -15.11
C PRO A 225 -1.36 4.87 -15.44
N GLY A 226 -1.85 3.69 -15.86
CA GLY A 226 -0.99 2.56 -16.28
C GLY A 226 -0.15 1.98 -15.13
N GLN A 227 -0.61 2.12 -13.89
CA GLN A 227 -0.01 1.51 -12.72
C GLN A 227 -0.92 0.43 -12.17
N PHE A 228 -0.31 -0.64 -11.66
CA PHE A 228 -1.02 -1.85 -11.24
C PHE A 228 -2.17 -1.57 -10.25
N ASP A 229 -1.92 -0.77 -9.21
CA ASP A 229 -2.96 -0.43 -8.22
C ASP A 229 -4.14 0.29 -8.88
N THR A 230 -3.87 1.21 -9.82
CA THR A 230 -4.90 1.96 -10.52
C THR A 230 -5.73 1.05 -11.41
N ASP A 231 -5.06 0.21 -12.19
CA ASP A 231 -5.69 -0.65 -13.18
C ASP A 231 -6.47 -1.78 -12.50
N LEU A 232 -5.96 -2.33 -11.40
CA LEU A 232 -6.66 -3.35 -10.60
C LEU A 232 -7.94 -2.80 -9.96
N MET A 233 -7.89 -1.63 -9.33
CA MET A 233 -9.08 -1.01 -8.73
C MET A 233 -10.13 -0.67 -9.79
N ARG A 234 -9.72 -0.28 -11.00
CA ARG A 234 -10.63 -0.03 -12.13
C ARG A 234 -11.24 -1.32 -12.69
N ALA A 235 -10.42 -2.33 -12.95
CA ALA A 235 -10.84 -3.60 -13.54
C ALA A 235 -11.84 -4.35 -12.64
N THR A 236 -11.76 -4.13 -11.33
CA THR A 236 -12.66 -4.75 -10.33
C THR A 236 -13.86 -3.87 -9.96
N GLY A 237 -14.06 -2.73 -10.64
CA GLY A 237 -15.15 -1.81 -10.31
C GLY A 237 -15.09 -1.28 -8.87
N GLY A 238 -13.90 -1.27 -8.25
CA GLY A 238 -13.72 -0.88 -6.85
C GLY A 238 -14.06 -1.95 -5.82
N GLU A 239 -14.27 -3.22 -6.20
CA GLU A 239 -14.43 -4.32 -5.21
C GLU A 239 -13.12 -4.66 -4.48
N LEU A 240 -11.98 -4.31 -5.07
CA LEU A 240 -10.68 -4.41 -4.43
C LEU A 240 -10.08 -3.04 -4.18
N VAL A 241 -9.45 -2.88 -3.02
CA VAL A 241 -8.53 -1.77 -2.74
C VAL A 241 -7.10 -2.29 -2.78
N SER A 242 -6.23 -1.65 -3.57
CA SER A 242 -4.86 -2.12 -3.80
C SER A 242 -3.85 -1.04 -3.46
N LYS A 243 -2.76 -1.44 -2.80
CA LYS A 243 -1.63 -0.53 -2.54
C LYS A 243 -0.29 -1.24 -2.61
N THR A 244 0.56 -0.74 -3.50
CA THR A 244 1.95 -1.15 -3.60
C THR A 244 2.81 -0.59 -2.46
N GLY A 245 3.72 -1.43 -1.97
CA GLY A 245 4.96 -1.05 -1.31
C GLY A 245 6.17 -1.21 -2.25
N ALA A 246 7.28 -0.54 -1.94
CA ALA A 246 8.56 -0.78 -2.61
C ALA A 246 9.12 -2.16 -2.21
N GLU A 247 10.21 -2.58 -2.84
CA GLU A 247 10.91 -3.83 -2.49
C GLU A 247 9.98 -5.06 -2.49
N GLY A 248 9.12 -5.17 -3.50
CA GLY A 248 8.33 -6.38 -3.75
C GLY A 248 7.10 -6.57 -2.85
N VAL A 249 6.66 -5.54 -2.12
CA VAL A 249 5.45 -5.60 -1.28
C VAL A 249 4.21 -5.21 -2.08
N GLN A 250 3.16 -6.02 -2.03
CA GLN A 250 1.82 -5.70 -2.52
C GLN A 250 0.79 -6.05 -1.46
N CYS A 251 -0.17 -5.16 -1.21
CA CYS A 251 -1.28 -5.44 -0.32
C CYS A 251 -2.61 -5.12 -1.00
N VAL A 252 -3.61 -5.98 -0.79
CA VAL A 252 -4.94 -5.88 -1.40
C VAL A 252 -6.00 -6.22 -0.36
N GLY A 253 -7.07 -5.45 -0.30
CA GLY A 253 -8.25 -5.74 0.52
C GLY A 253 -9.47 -6.05 -0.36
N ARG A 254 -10.24 -7.07 0.00
CA ARG A 254 -11.52 -7.45 -0.63
C ARG A 254 -12.68 -6.81 0.13
N LEU A 255 -13.32 -5.83 -0.49
CA LEU A 255 -14.39 -5.04 0.13
C LEU A 255 -15.64 -5.89 0.34
N GLY A 256 -16.31 -5.68 1.48
CA GLY A 256 -17.53 -6.40 1.85
C GLY A 256 -17.31 -7.79 2.42
N GLU A 257 -16.13 -8.38 2.22
CA GLU A 257 -15.76 -9.69 2.77
C GLU A 257 -14.76 -9.60 3.94
N GLY A 258 -14.20 -8.41 4.21
CA GLY A 258 -13.26 -8.21 5.31
C GLY A 258 -11.97 -9.00 5.17
N MET A 259 -11.57 -9.34 3.95
CA MET A 259 -10.34 -10.10 3.69
C MET A 259 -9.21 -9.20 3.20
N GLY A 260 -7.98 -9.55 3.56
CA GLY A 260 -6.77 -8.87 3.13
C GLY A 260 -5.70 -9.85 2.70
N LEU A 261 -4.97 -9.49 1.65
CA LEU A 261 -3.86 -10.22 1.06
C LEU A 261 -2.60 -9.36 1.16
N ALA A 262 -1.51 -9.95 1.66
CA ALA A 262 -0.18 -9.36 1.61
C ALA A 262 0.78 -10.28 0.86
N ILE A 263 1.62 -9.70 0.01
CA ILE A 263 2.60 -10.40 -0.82
C ILE A 263 3.97 -9.75 -0.61
N LYS A 264 5.02 -10.55 -0.48
CA LYS A 264 6.42 -10.11 -0.54
C LYS A 264 7.20 -10.96 -1.53
N VAL A 265 7.68 -10.35 -2.61
CA VAL A 265 8.72 -10.95 -3.46
C VAL A 265 10.07 -10.78 -2.78
N ARG A 266 10.80 -11.87 -2.57
CA ARG A 266 12.04 -11.88 -1.78
C ARG A 266 13.11 -10.91 -2.28
N ASP A 267 13.34 -10.88 -3.58
CA ASP A 267 14.34 -10.02 -4.23
C ASP A 267 13.84 -8.61 -4.57
N GLY A 268 12.61 -8.27 -4.19
CA GLY A 268 12.03 -6.96 -4.40
C GLY A 268 11.53 -6.67 -5.83
N ALA A 269 11.62 -7.64 -6.74
CA ALA A 269 11.31 -7.42 -8.15
C ALA A 269 9.84 -7.06 -8.40
N GLN A 270 9.62 -5.84 -8.94
CA GLN A 270 8.27 -5.31 -9.22
C GLN A 270 7.48 -6.17 -10.23
N ARG A 271 8.14 -6.67 -11.28
CA ARG A 271 7.51 -7.53 -12.28
C ARG A 271 6.96 -8.83 -11.68
N ALA A 272 7.74 -9.45 -10.80
CA ALA A 272 7.35 -10.69 -10.12
C ALA A 272 6.22 -10.44 -9.12
N LYS A 273 6.21 -9.27 -8.49
CA LYS A 273 5.17 -8.86 -7.54
C LYS A 273 3.82 -8.75 -8.24
N TYR A 274 3.76 -8.13 -9.41
CA TYR A 274 2.51 -8.04 -10.19
C TYR A 274 2.05 -9.41 -10.68
N ALA A 275 2.99 -10.26 -11.12
CA ALA A 275 2.65 -11.61 -11.53
C ALA A 275 2.07 -12.46 -10.39
N ALA A 276 2.71 -12.43 -9.22
CA ALA A 276 2.22 -13.10 -8.03
C ALA A 276 0.83 -12.56 -7.63
N ALA A 277 0.63 -11.24 -7.62
CA ALA A 277 -0.65 -10.64 -7.29
C ALA A 277 -1.77 -11.11 -8.23
N LEU A 278 -1.58 -11.06 -9.55
CA LEU A 278 -2.62 -11.51 -10.49
C LEU A 278 -2.94 -12.99 -10.36
N HIS A 279 -1.92 -13.83 -10.20
CA HIS A 279 -2.11 -15.27 -10.00
C HIS A 279 -2.96 -15.55 -8.76
N LEU A 280 -2.60 -14.96 -7.62
CA LEU A 280 -3.27 -15.17 -6.34
C LEU A 280 -4.68 -14.58 -6.33
N LEU A 281 -4.89 -13.40 -6.95
CA LEU A 281 -6.22 -12.80 -7.04
C LEU A 281 -7.17 -13.66 -7.90
N ARG A 282 -6.66 -14.29 -8.96
CA ARG A 282 -7.43 -15.25 -9.76
C ARG A 282 -7.72 -16.52 -8.98
N GLU A 283 -6.72 -17.07 -8.29
CA GLU A 283 -6.87 -18.26 -7.44
C GLU A 283 -7.93 -18.06 -6.36
N LEU A 284 -7.95 -16.89 -5.71
CA LEU A 284 -8.94 -16.51 -4.70
C LEU A 284 -10.32 -16.16 -5.27
N GLY A 285 -10.46 -16.05 -6.60
CA GLY A 285 -11.70 -15.61 -7.25
C GLY A 285 -12.04 -14.12 -7.01
N TRP A 286 -11.05 -13.30 -6.66
CA TRP A 286 -11.22 -11.86 -6.38
C TRP A 286 -11.27 -11.00 -7.64
N ILE A 287 -10.87 -11.56 -8.77
CA ILE A 287 -10.99 -10.95 -10.10
C ILE A 287 -11.68 -11.95 -11.04
N ASP A 288 -12.54 -11.46 -11.91
CA ASP A 288 -13.17 -12.30 -12.94
C ASP A 288 -12.20 -12.59 -14.11
N LEU A 289 -12.64 -13.46 -15.03
CA LEU A 289 -11.82 -13.85 -16.18
C LEU A 289 -11.45 -12.66 -17.08
N SER A 290 -12.39 -11.72 -17.28
CA SER A 290 -12.17 -10.55 -18.14
C SER A 290 -11.12 -9.62 -17.55
N ALA A 291 -11.21 -9.31 -16.26
CA ALA A 291 -10.23 -8.50 -15.54
C ALA A 291 -8.87 -9.19 -15.49
N ALA A 292 -8.85 -10.51 -15.25
CA ALA A 292 -7.62 -11.29 -15.23
C ALA A 292 -6.90 -11.28 -16.59
N GLU A 293 -7.60 -11.49 -17.70
CA GLU A 293 -7.04 -11.45 -19.06
C GLU A 293 -6.49 -10.06 -19.41
N GLN A 294 -7.29 -9.00 -19.17
CA GLN A 294 -6.86 -7.62 -19.43
C GLN A 294 -5.57 -7.27 -18.66
N LEU A 295 -5.50 -7.62 -17.37
CA LEU A 295 -4.34 -7.32 -16.55
C LEU A 295 -3.14 -8.22 -16.90
N ALA A 296 -3.38 -9.48 -17.28
CA ALA A 296 -2.32 -10.40 -17.70
C ALA A 296 -1.58 -9.89 -18.94
N ASP A 297 -2.30 -9.39 -19.94
CA ASP A 297 -1.69 -8.84 -21.16
C ASP A 297 -0.78 -7.65 -20.85
N GLN A 298 -1.14 -6.85 -19.85
CA GLN A 298 -0.37 -5.66 -19.48
C GLN A 298 0.83 -5.97 -18.56
N TYR A 299 0.70 -6.95 -17.66
CA TYR A 299 1.65 -7.15 -16.56
C TYR A 299 2.42 -8.49 -16.61
N LEU A 300 1.93 -9.50 -17.32
CA LEU A 300 2.62 -10.78 -17.50
C LEU A 300 3.37 -10.86 -18.84
N VAL A 301 2.90 -10.17 -19.88
CA VAL A 301 3.56 -10.10 -21.19
C VAL A 301 4.44 -8.85 -21.25
N LEU A 302 5.76 -9.03 -21.07
CA LEU A 302 6.71 -7.92 -21.02
C LEU A 302 7.22 -7.50 -22.41
N SER A 303 7.20 -8.43 -23.37
CA SER A 303 7.44 -8.18 -24.80
C SER A 303 7.00 -9.42 -25.60
N ALA A 304 7.09 -9.35 -26.93
CA ALA A 304 6.78 -10.48 -27.82
C ALA A 304 7.54 -11.79 -27.49
N HIS A 305 8.67 -11.69 -26.79
CA HIS A 305 9.55 -12.81 -26.45
C HIS A 305 9.67 -13.05 -24.95
N LYS A 306 9.12 -12.16 -24.10
CA LYS A 306 9.30 -12.22 -22.65
C LYS A 306 7.96 -12.25 -21.93
N ARG A 307 7.77 -13.28 -21.10
CA ARG A 307 6.58 -13.41 -20.25
C ARG A 307 6.92 -13.95 -18.87
N LEU A 308 5.98 -13.80 -17.95
CA LEU A 308 6.07 -14.36 -16.60
C LEU A 308 5.10 -15.53 -16.44
N ASP A 309 5.62 -16.68 -16.01
CA ASP A 309 4.82 -17.84 -15.62
C ASP A 309 4.89 -17.97 -14.09
N VAL A 310 3.76 -18.28 -13.45
CA VAL A 310 3.65 -18.40 -11.98
C VAL A 310 3.34 -19.85 -11.61
N ILE A 311 4.05 -20.38 -10.61
CA ILE A 311 3.98 -21.76 -10.16
C ILE A 311 3.80 -21.80 -8.65
N GLY A 312 2.84 -22.58 -8.19
CA GLY A 312 2.48 -22.72 -6.78
C GLY A 312 1.13 -22.07 -6.50
N ASP A 313 0.56 -22.42 -5.34
CA ASP A 313 -0.79 -22.06 -4.92
C ASP A 313 -0.76 -21.72 -3.43
N LEU A 314 -1.81 -21.05 -2.95
CA LEU A 314 -2.05 -20.88 -1.52
C LEU A 314 -2.46 -22.22 -0.89
N ALA A 315 -1.95 -22.48 0.29
CA ALA A 315 -2.41 -23.59 1.13
C ALA A 315 -3.22 -23.04 2.31
N MET A 316 -4.39 -23.64 2.54
CA MET A 316 -5.24 -23.35 3.70
C MET A 316 -4.50 -23.69 5.00
N VAL A 317 -4.70 -22.86 6.03
CA VAL A 317 -4.11 -23.04 7.37
C VAL A 317 -5.06 -23.75 8.32
#